data_AF-A0A8J3S0U2-F1
#
_entry.id   AF-A0A8J3S0U2-F1
#
_cell.length_a   1.000
_cell.length_b   1.000
_cell.length_c   1.000
_cell.angle_alpha   90.00
_cell.angle_beta   90.00
_cell.angle_gamma   90.00
#
_symmetry.space_group_name_H-M   'P 1'
#
loop_
_entity.id
_entity.type
_entity.pdbx_description
1 polymer ?
#
loop_
_entity_poly.entity_id
_entity_poly.type
_entity_poly.pdbx_seq_one_letter_code
_entity_poly.pdbx_strand_id
1 'polypeptide(L)'
;MTARRPAGWSETGCAFEVITECHQGYPRASVDPLSVDEAWGFVQDWLDAETAWIPVPTTRHAEVLRDLLVKGDLRGNLVTDAHLAALAIEHGVAVCSVDSDFARFPKLEWVNPLLSR
;
A
#
# COMPACT_ATOMS: atom_id res chain seq x y z
N MET A 1 12.89 -12.96 13.29
CA MET A 1 11.69 -12.63 14.09
C MET A 1 10.52 -12.67 13.13
N THR A 2 9.76 -13.75 13.13
CA THR A 2 8.69 -14.01 12.14
C THR A 2 7.46 -13.23 12.56
N ALA A 3 6.95 -12.33 11.70
CA ALA A 3 5.69 -11.65 11.94
C ALA A 3 4.59 -12.72 12.08
N ARG A 4 3.99 -12.82 13.26
CA ARG A 4 2.95 -13.81 13.55
C ARG A 4 1.62 -13.16 13.22
N ARG A 5 0.89 -13.76 12.25
CA ARG A 5 -0.48 -13.36 11.89
C ARG A 5 -1.36 -13.35 13.16
N PRO A 6 -2.13 -12.29 13.43
CA PRO A 6 -3.15 -12.29 14.49
C PRO A 6 -4.23 -13.33 14.18
N ALA A 7 -4.76 -13.99 15.22
CA ALA A 7 -5.86 -14.93 15.07
C ALA A 7 -7.16 -14.15 14.80
N GLY A 8 -7.81 -14.36 13.65
CA GLY A 8 -9.09 -13.70 13.29
C GLY A 8 -9.26 -13.28 11.82
N TRP A 9 -8.27 -13.52 10.97
CA TRP A 9 -8.32 -13.13 9.54
C TRP A 9 -9.18 -14.11 8.73
N SER A 10 -10.49 -13.82 8.59
CA SER A 10 -11.37 -14.49 7.61
C SER A 10 -11.64 -13.59 6.40
N GLU A 11 -11.16 -14.05 5.24
CA GLU A 11 -11.63 -13.83 3.85
C GLU A 11 -11.79 -12.40 3.28
N THR A 12 -11.55 -11.30 3.99
CA THR A 12 -11.54 -9.95 3.35
C THR A 12 -10.66 -8.97 4.13
N GLY A 13 -9.34 -9.12 4.04
CA GLY A 13 -8.38 -8.25 4.73
C GLY A 13 -7.90 -7.11 3.83
N CYS A 14 -8.71 -6.07 3.65
CA CYS A 14 -8.31 -4.85 2.96
C CYS A 14 -7.71 -3.85 3.96
N ALA A 15 -6.46 -3.42 3.72
CA ALA A 15 -6.05 -2.02 3.65
C ALA A 15 -4.54 -1.89 3.89
N PHE A 16 -3.76 -1.94 2.80
CA PHE A 16 -2.58 -1.07 2.69
C PHE A 16 -3.00 0.16 1.91
N GLU A 17 -3.60 1.13 2.60
CA GLU A 17 -3.72 2.47 2.04
C GLU A 17 -2.36 3.15 2.28
N VAL A 18 -1.56 3.14 1.22
CA VAL A 18 -0.27 3.80 1.26
C VAL A 18 -0.57 5.28 1.18
N ILE A 19 -0.17 6.00 2.23
CA ILE A 19 -0.19 7.46 2.27
C ILE A 19 0.83 7.93 1.22
N THR A 20 0.39 8.02 -0.03
CA THR A 20 1.14 8.65 -1.11
C THR A 20 0.52 9.99 -1.43
N GLU A 21 0.03 10.77 -0.46
CA GLU A 21 -0.38 12.16 -0.78
C GLU A 21 -0.44 13.13 0.42
N CYS A 22 0.61 13.17 1.24
CA CYS A 22 0.93 14.40 1.99
C CYS A 22 1.55 15.42 1.02
N HIS A 23 0.71 16.16 0.29
CA HIS A 23 1.17 17.13 -0.70
C HIS A 23 1.35 18.53 -0.07
N GLN A 24 2.56 18.81 0.44
CA GLN A 24 3.05 20.18 0.40
C GLN A 24 3.24 20.59 -1.07
N GLY A 25 2.28 21.35 -1.62
CA GLY A 25 2.57 22.28 -2.72
C GLY A 25 2.13 21.93 -4.15
N TYR A 26 1.07 21.14 -4.38
CA TYR A 26 0.44 21.08 -5.72
C TYR A 26 -0.92 21.80 -5.74
N PRO A 27 -1.04 22.97 -6.39
CA PRO A 27 -2.23 23.83 -6.35
C PRO A 27 -3.41 23.33 -7.20
N ARG A 28 -3.48 22.03 -7.58
CA ARG A 28 -4.52 21.51 -8.50
C ARG A 28 -5.39 20.37 -7.95
N ALA A 29 -5.19 19.94 -6.71
CA ALA A 29 -5.88 18.77 -6.16
C ALA A 29 -7.11 19.12 -5.30
N SER A 30 -7.11 20.25 -4.57
CA SER A 30 -8.23 20.68 -3.71
C SER A 30 -8.31 22.20 -3.62
N VAL A 31 -9.53 22.72 -3.50
CA VAL A 31 -9.82 24.16 -3.31
C VAL A 31 -9.53 24.59 -1.86
N ASP A 32 -9.53 23.64 -0.92
CA ASP A 32 -9.24 23.85 0.49
C ASP A 32 -8.37 22.68 0.99
N PRO A 33 -7.03 22.83 1.00
CA PRO A 33 -6.13 21.78 1.45
C PRO A 33 -6.11 21.71 2.97
N LEU A 34 -6.14 20.49 3.52
CA LEU A 34 -5.93 20.26 4.95
C LEU A 34 -4.57 20.81 5.40
N SER A 35 -4.52 21.34 6.63
CA SER A 35 -3.24 21.56 7.28
C SER A 35 -2.51 20.23 7.53
N VAL A 36 -1.19 20.30 7.71
CA VAL A 36 -0.38 19.10 8.01
C VAL A 36 -0.88 18.40 9.27
N ASP A 37 -1.28 19.15 10.30
CA ASP A 37 -1.78 18.60 11.55
C ASP A 37 -3.14 17.90 11.37
N GLU A 38 -4.05 18.48 10.58
CA GLU A 38 -5.33 17.84 10.26
C GLU A 38 -5.13 16.57 9.44
N ALA A 39 -4.26 16.59 8.43
CA ALA A 39 -3.91 15.41 7.65
C ALA A 39 -3.27 14.32 8.51
N TRP A 40 -2.38 14.70 9.44
CA TRP A 40 -1.75 13.77 10.37
C TRP A 40 -2.74 13.16 11.36
N GLY A 41 -3.78 13.90 11.77
CA GLY A 41 -4.86 13.38 12.60
C GLY A 41 -5.51 12.13 11.99
N PHE A 42 -5.82 12.16 10.68
CA PHE A 42 -6.37 10.99 9.98
C PHE A 42 -5.40 9.80 9.95
N VAL A 43 -4.10 10.08 9.75
CA VAL A 43 -3.07 9.03 9.78
C VAL A 43 -3.00 8.39 11.17
N GLN A 44 -3.07 9.19 12.23
CA GLN A 44 -3.05 8.71 13.60
C GLN A 44 -4.29 7.83 13.89
N ASP A 45 -5.48 8.27 13.48
CA ASP A 45 -6.72 7.50 13.64
C ASP A 45 -6.62 6.11 12.98
N TRP A 46 -6.00 6.02 11.81
CA TRP A 46 -5.76 4.75 11.14
C TRP A 46 -4.74 3.88 11.88
N LEU A 47 -3.64 4.47 12.34
CA LEU A 47 -2.60 3.74 13.07
C LEU A 47 -3.07 3.25 14.44
N ASP A 48 -4.03 3.94 15.06
CA ASP A 48 -4.60 3.59 16.36
C ASP A 48 -5.68 2.50 16.28
N ALA A 49 -6.14 2.15 15.07
CA ALA A 49 -7.10 1.07 14.90
C ALA A 49 -6.48 -0.29 15.30
N GLU A 50 -7.22 -1.10 16.06
CA GLU A 50 -6.74 -2.40 16.57
C GLU A 50 -6.27 -3.35 15.46
N THR A 51 -6.86 -3.22 14.27
CA THR A 51 -6.55 -4.03 13.09
C THR A 51 -5.40 -3.47 12.26
N ALA A 52 -4.89 -2.28 12.57
CA ALA A 52 -3.82 -1.64 11.81
C ALA A 52 -2.46 -2.21 12.18
N TRP A 53 -1.59 -2.29 11.18
CA TRP A 53 -0.23 -2.75 11.35
C TRP A 53 0.68 -2.19 10.25
N ILE A 54 1.89 -1.79 10.62
CA ILE A 54 2.90 -1.29 9.69
C ILE A 54 3.78 -2.45 9.19
N PRO A 55 3.83 -2.73 7.88
CA PRO A 55 4.54 -3.85 7.33
C PRO A 55 6.00 -3.49 7.24
N VAL A 56 6.85 -4.41 7.64
CA VAL A 56 8.30 -4.26 7.48
C VAL A 56 8.79 -5.18 6.36
N PRO A 57 9.77 -4.74 5.56
CA PRO A 57 10.45 -5.61 4.61
C PRO A 57 10.95 -6.89 5.28
N THR A 58 10.72 -8.03 4.65
CA THR A 58 11.29 -9.30 5.09
C THR A 58 12.70 -9.49 4.54
N THR A 59 13.37 -10.56 4.93
CA THR A 59 14.68 -10.93 4.34
C THR A 59 14.61 -11.23 2.85
N ARG A 60 13.42 -11.47 2.30
CA ARG A 60 13.18 -11.75 0.87
C ARG A 60 12.92 -10.50 0.04
N HIS A 61 12.85 -9.32 0.67
CA HIS A 61 12.38 -8.10 0.01
C HIS A 61 13.21 -7.69 -1.19
N ALA A 62 14.53 -7.72 -1.08
CA ALA A 62 15.41 -7.35 -2.18
C ALA A 62 15.23 -8.27 -3.41
N GLU A 63 14.97 -9.56 -3.19
CA GLU A 63 14.72 -10.52 -4.26
C GLU A 63 13.37 -10.27 -4.92
N VAL A 64 12.30 -10.13 -4.13
CA VAL A 64 10.94 -9.89 -4.64
C VAL A 64 10.88 -8.57 -5.40
N LEU A 65 11.41 -7.48 -4.83
CA LEU A 65 11.42 -6.17 -5.47
C LEU A 65 12.22 -6.17 -6.77
N ARG A 66 13.42 -6.79 -6.79
CA ARG A 66 14.21 -6.95 -8.03
C ARG A 66 13.40 -7.68 -9.09
N ASP A 67 12.73 -8.77 -8.72
CA ASP A 67 11.93 -9.56 -9.64
C ASP A 67 10.80 -8.74 -10.27
N LEU A 68 10.09 -7.93 -9.47
CA LEU A 68 9.03 -7.04 -9.96
C LEU A 68 9.59 -5.98 -10.92
N LEU A 69 10.69 -5.32 -10.54
CA LEU A 69 11.31 -4.27 -11.36
C LEU A 69 11.85 -4.81 -12.69
N VAL A 70 12.56 -5.95 -12.65
CA VAL A 70 13.18 -6.54 -13.84
C VAL A 70 12.14 -7.15 -14.78
N LYS A 71 11.16 -7.88 -14.25
CA LYS A 71 10.14 -8.55 -15.08
C LYS A 71 9.08 -7.59 -15.60
N GLY A 72 8.82 -6.50 -14.89
CA GLY A 72 7.88 -5.47 -15.29
C GLY A 72 8.46 -4.34 -16.15
N ASP A 73 9.79 -4.30 -16.38
CA ASP A 73 10.53 -3.16 -16.98
C ASP A 73 10.06 -1.80 -16.41
N LEU A 74 9.89 -1.77 -15.08
CA LEU A 74 9.27 -0.64 -14.40
C LEU A 74 10.26 0.52 -14.24
N ARG A 75 9.79 1.74 -14.51
CA ARG A 75 10.59 2.97 -14.42
C ARG A 75 9.77 4.11 -13.80
N GLY A 76 10.46 5.08 -13.22
CA GLY A 76 9.83 6.29 -12.67
C GLY A 76 8.91 5.95 -11.49
N ASN A 77 7.68 6.50 -11.51
CA ASN A 77 6.71 6.38 -10.42
C ASN A 77 6.35 4.92 -10.08
N LEU A 78 6.50 3.97 -11.01
CA LEU A 78 6.19 2.57 -10.75
C LEU A 78 7.18 1.88 -9.79
N VAL A 79 8.32 2.50 -9.49
CA VAL A 79 9.30 1.96 -8.52
C VAL A 79 8.75 2.03 -7.09
N THR A 80 8.07 3.12 -6.73
CA THR A 80 7.42 3.22 -5.41
C THR A 80 6.27 2.23 -5.30
N ASP A 81 5.48 2.05 -6.36
CA ASP A 81 4.38 1.06 -6.36
C ASP A 81 4.91 -0.38 -6.30
N ALA A 82 6.05 -0.65 -6.95
CA ALA A 82 6.72 -1.94 -6.87
C ALA A 82 7.18 -2.27 -5.44
N HIS A 83 7.58 -1.27 -4.66
CA HIS A 83 7.93 -1.46 -3.25
C HIS A 83 6.72 -1.88 -2.41
N LEU A 84 5.57 -1.24 -2.64
CA LEU A 84 4.30 -1.56 -1.96
C LEU A 84 3.78 -2.94 -2.38
N ALA A 85 3.85 -3.25 -3.67
CA ALA A 85 3.53 -4.57 -4.20
C ALA A 85 4.43 -5.67 -3.60
N ALA A 86 5.73 -5.41 -3.43
CA ALA A 86 6.64 -6.36 -2.80
C ALA A 86 6.27 -6.63 -1.34
N LEU A 87 5.96 -5.59 -0.55
CA LEU A 87 5.49 -5.75 0.83
C LEU A 87 4.20 -6.59 0.89
N ALA A 88 3.24 -6.29 0.04
CA ALA A 88 1.97 -7.02 -0.02
C ALA A 88 2.19 -8.51 -0.38
N ILE A 89 3.02 -8.79 -1.39
CA ILE A 89 3.36 -10.16 -1.80
C ILE A 89 4.09 -10.92 -0.68
N GLU A 90 5.00 -10.27 0.03
CA GLU A 90 5.75 -10.90 1.13
C GLU A 90 4.88 -11.30 2.31
N HIS A 91 3.93 -10.44 2.66
CA HIS A 91 3.01 -10.66 3.76
C HIS A 91 1.76 -11.44 3.35
N GLY A 92 1.59 -11.72 2.05
CA GLY A 92 0.46 -12.47 1.51
C GLY A 92 -0.87 -11.75 1.69
N VAL A 93 -0.87 -10.44 1.49
CA VAL A 93 -2.04 -9.56 1.62
C VAL A 93 -2.34 -8.87 0.28
N ALA A 94 -3.58 -8.44 0.09
CA ALA A 94 -3.98 -7.67 -1.08
C ALA A 94 -3.65 -6.18 -0.93
N VAL A 95 -3.43 -5.49 -2.05
CA VAL A 95 -3.44 -4.02 -2.10
C VAL A 95 -4.85 -3.57 -2.44
N CYS A 96 -5.44 -2.79 -1.54
CA CYS A 96 -6.72 -2.12 -1.78
C CYS A 96 -6.43 -0.71 -2.30
N SER A 97 -6.66 -0.45 -3.59
CA SER A 97 -6.38 0.85 -4.20
C SER A 97 -7.26 1.10 -5.43
N VAL A 98 -7.54 2.37 -5.72
CA VAL A 98 -8.22 2.78 -6.95
C VAL A 98 -7.25 2.88 -8.14
N ASP A 99 -5.95 2.87 -7.88
CA ASP A 99 -4.93 2.95 -8.91
C ASP A 99 -4.80 1.60 -9.65
N SER A 100 -5.09 1.62 -10.94
CA SER A 100 -5.03 0.44 -11.81
C SER A 100 -3.63 -0.03 -12.14
N ASP A 101 -2.58 0.76 -11.87
CA ASP A 101 -1.21 0.34 -12.13
C ASP A 101 -0.79 -0.85 -11.27
N PHE A 102 -1.45 -1.10 -10.14
CA PHE A 102 -1.24 -2.31 -9.35
C PHE A 102 -1.62 -3.61 -10.09
N ALA A 103 -2.50 -3.56 -11.09
CA ALA A 103 -2.85 -4.71 -11.93
C ALA A 103 -1.65 -5.26 -12.72
N ARG A 104 -0.57 -4.49 -12.85
CA ARG A 104 0.63 -4.87 -13.59
C ARG A 104 1.55 -5.82 -12.82
N PHE A 105 1.42 -5.89 -11.50
CA PHE A 105 2.32 -6.69 -10.67
C PHE A 105 1.88 -8.16 -10.62
N PRO A 106 2.64 -9.08 -11.22
CA PRO A 106 2.29 -10.49 -11.17
C PRO A 106 2.39 -11.01 -9.74
N LYS A 107 1.43 -11.86 -9.34
CA LYS A 107 1.26 -12.43 -7.98
C LYS A 107 0.75 -11.45 -6.91
N LEU A 108 0.53 -10.19 -7.25
CA LEU A 108 -0.19 -9.27 -6.38
C LEU A 108 -1.70 -9.49 -6.53
N GLU A 109 -2.40 -9.61 -5.41
CA GLU A 109 -3.85 -9.44 -5.38
C GLU A 109 -4.16 -7.95 -5.25
N TRP A 110 -4.86 -7.40 -6.24
CA TRP A 110 -5.30 -6.01 -6.24
C TRP A 110 -6.81 -5.94 -6.16
N VAL A 111 -7.32 -5.19 -5.19
CA VAL A 111 -8.74 -4.94 -4.97
C VAL A 111 -9.01 -3.47 -5.20
N ASN A 112 -9.93 -3.16 -6.11
CA ASN A 112 -10.44 -1.81 -6.26
C ASN A 112 -11.76 -1.68 -5.47
N PRO A 113 -11.78 -0.91 -4.37
CA PRO A 113 -12.95 -0.83 -3.49
C PRO A 113 -14.16 -0.19 -4.17
N LEU A 114 -13.95 0.56 -5.26
CA LEU A 114 -15.04 1.19 -6.02
C LEU A 114 -15.68 0.24 -7.05
N LEU A 115 -15.04 -0.90 -7.34
CA LEU A 115 -15.53 -1.89 -8.31
C LEU A 115 -16.19 -3.09 -7.63
N SER A 116 -15.85 -3.38 -6.37
CA SER A 116 -16.50 -4.39 -5.54
C SER A 116 -17.85 -3.88 -5.03
N ARG A 117 -18.95 -4.50 -5.46
CA ARG A 117 -20.33 -4.19 -5.07
C ARG A 117 -21.04 -5.43 -4.56
#